data_AF-A0A6C0D923-F1
#
_entry.id   AF-A0A6C0D923-F1
#
_cell.length_a   1.000
_cell.length_b   1.000
_cell.length_c   1.000
_cell.angle_alpha   90.00
_cell.angle_beta   90.00
_cell.angle_gamma   90.00
#
_symmetry.space_group_name_H-M   'P 1'
#
loop_
_entity.id
_entity.type
_entity.pdbx_description
1 polymer ?
#
loop_
_entity_poly.entity_id
_entity_poly.type
_entity_poly.pdbx_seq_one_letter_code
_entity_poly.pdbx_strand_id
1 'polypeptide(L)'
;MDFILECCDDYEILFVHQCDNRNFNRGAMKNIGFLAIKEKYPEHYKDISFVFNDVDTLPFHKLFDYETKKGVVKHYYGFATALGGIVVMKGSDFEMVNGYPNYWGWGMEDASLQKRCIAHNLRIDRSTFYPIGSPEILQLFDGVSRLVSQKDPQRMKMDNGQDGLTTIHKLLFSVDKESLNPNDNKYVVKSEKIFVVNVSSFMTLVRFESDSYHEYDLRDPINTILNQNNQHKLTNKTHISPSEWRNIPHNQQANERVLAIQQQRELHMKQHPQQQHLQQQHPQQQHLQQQYPQQQHLQQQYPQQKQNINIFSPNYARLIGQQPRATTSAFIGLGGVR
;
A
#
# COMPACT_ATOMS: atom_id res chain seq x y z
N MET A 1 -4.12 -17.37 9.21
CA MET A 1 -4.52 -16.79 7.90
C MET A 1 -6.00 -17.03 7.61
N ASP A 2 -6.74 -17.69 8.50
CA ASP A 2 -8.18 -17.92 8.32
C ASP A 2 -8.94 -16.59 8.24
N PHE A 3 -8.56 -15.58 9.01
CA PHE A 3 -9.26 -14.31 9.13
C PHE A 3 -9.63 -13.53 7.84
N ILE A 4 -8.76 -13.47 6.82
CA ILE A 4 -9.00 -12.64 5.63
C ILE A 4 -9.93 -13.35 4.63
N LEU A 5 -9.77 -14.67 4.51
CA LEU A 5 -10.46 -15.52 3.53
C LEU A 5 -11.31 -16.60 4.21
N GLU A 6 -11.76 -16.37 5.45
CA GLU A 6 -12.36 -17.38 6.33
C GLU A 6 -13.63 -18.04 5.80
N CYS A 7 -14.29 -17.40 4.84
CA CYS A 7 -15.51 -17.92 4.20
C CYS A 7 -15.28 -18.30 2.74
N CYS A 8 -14.02 -18.40 2.32
CA CYS A 8 -13.66 -18.93 1.02
C CYS A 8 -12.84 -20.20 1.24
N ASP A 9 -13.33 -21.33 0.74
CA ASP A 9 -12.60 -22.60 0.88
C ASP A 9 -11.64 -22.83 -0.29
N ASP A 10 -11.92 -22.22 -1.44
CA ASP A 10 -11.18 -22.37 -2.69
C ASP A 10 -10.33 -21.13 -2.98
N TYR A 11 -9.12 -21.09 -2.42
CA TYR A 11 -8.16 -20.01 -2.64
C TYR A 11 -6.72 -20.48 -2.50
N GLU A 12 -5.82 -19.73 -3.13
CA GLU A 12 -4.39 -19.84 -2.96
C GLU A 12 -3.78 -18.46 -2.72
N ILE A 13 -2.73 -18.41 -1.90
CA ILE A 13 -1.96 -17.19 -1.62
C ILE A 13 -0.58 -17.37 -2.22
N LEU A 14 -0.24 -16.47 -3.14
CA LEU A 14 1.04 -16.48 -3.84
C LEU A 14 1.87 -15.28 -3.39
N PHE A 15 3.04 -15.54 -2.81
CA PHE A 15 4.08 -14.54 -2.64
C PHE A 15 4.98 -14.56 -3.87
N VAL A 16 4.90 -13.53 -4.72
CA VAL A 16 5.75 -13.43 -5.91
C VAL A 16 7.04 -12.71 -5.54
N HIS A 17 8.12 -13.47 -5.47
CA HIS A 17 9.40 -13.01 -4.97
C HIS A 17 10.38 -12.78 -6.13
N GLN A 18 10.82 -11.53 -6.31
CA GLN A 18 11.90 -11.19 -7.24
C GLN A 18 13.24 -11.57 -6.62
N CYS A 19 13.94 -12.55 -7.20
CA CYS A 19 15.18 -13.10 -6.63
C CYS A 19 16.46 -12.50 -7.23
N ASP A 20 16.35 -11.50 -8.12
CA ASP A 20 17.50 -10.82 -8.72
C ASP A 20 17.83 -9.49 -8.01
N ASN A 21 18.99 -8.92 -8.37
CA ASN A 21 19.53 -7.72 -7.71
C ASN A 21 19.09 -6.40 -8.36
N ARG A 22 18.14 -6.41 -9.30
CA ARG A 22 17.62 -5.18 -9.92
C ARG A 22 16.61 -4.52 -8.99
N ASN A 23 16.19 -3.30 -9.33
CA ASN A 23 15.09 -2.66 -8.61
C ASN A 23 13.85 -3.56 -8.59
N PHE A 24 13.12 -3.53 -7.49
CA PHE A 24 11.87 -4.26 -7.38
C PHE A 24 10.85 -3.75 -8.41
N ASN A 25 10.38 -4.65 -9.27
CA ASN A 25 9.39 -4.33 -10.30
C ASN A 25 8.00 -4.81 -9.86
N ARG A 26 7.29 -3.95 -9.13
CA ARG A 26 5.98 -4.29 -8.53
C ARG A 26 4.95 -4.72 -9.58
N GLY A 27 4.88 -4.01 -10.71
CA GLY A 27 3.98 -4.35 -11.82
C GLY A 27 4.30 -5.73 -12.42
N ALA A 28 5.58 -6.01 -12.69
CA ALA A 28 5.99 -7.31 -13.21
C ALA A 28 5.72 -8.45 -12.23
N MET A 29 5.90 -8.26 -10.92
CA MET A 29 5.60 -9.30 -9.93
C MET A 29 4.10 -9.64 -9.90
N LYS A 30 3.21 -8.65 -9.98
CA LYS A 30 1.76 -8.88 -10.11
C LYS A 30 1.43 -9.63 -11.40
N ASN A 31 2.05 -9.24 -12.52
CA ASN A 31 1.89 -9.92 -13.81
C ASN A 31 2.40 -11.37 -13.78
N ILE A 32 3.56 -11.64 -13.19
CA ILE A 32 4.14 -12.98 -13.11
C ILE A 32 3.32 -13.89 -12.18
N GLY A 33 2.79 -13.36 -11.08
CA GLY A 33 1.82 -14.10 -10.26
C GLY A 33 0.58 -14.54 -11.06
N PHE A 34 0.05 -13.65 -11.91
CA PHE A 34 -1.01 -14.01 -12.84
C PHE A 34 -0.57 -15.09 -13.85
N LEU A 35 0.63 -14.97 -14.44
CA LEU A 35 1.16 -15.95 -15.38
C LEU A 35 1.34 -17.34 -14.73
N ALA A 36 1.80 -17.41 -13.47
CA ALA A 36 1.94 -18.65 -12.74
C ALA A 36 0.59 -19.36 -12.52
N ILE A 37 -0.47 -18.62 -12.16
CA ILE A 37 -1.82 -19.17 -12.05
C ILE A 37 -2.39 -19.57 -13.42
N LYS A 38 -2.11 -18.78 -14.46
CA LYS A 38 -2.51 -19.12 -15.83
C LYS A 38 -1.85 -20.42 -16.30
N GLU A 39 -0.59 -20.65 -15.97
CA GLU A 39 0.12 -21.90 -16.27
C GLU A 39 -0.45 -23.08 -15.47
N LYS A 40 -0.76 -22.86 -14.18
CA LYS A 40 -1.31 -23.90 -13.30
C LYS A 40 -2.75 -24.29 -13.64
N TYR A 41 -3.57 -23.33 -14.05
CA TYR A 41 -5.00 -23.50 -14.34
C TYR A 41 -5.39 -22.95 -15.73
N PRO A 42 -4.85 -23.48 -16.83
CA PRO A 42 -5.00 -22.92 -18.18
C PRO A 42 -6.46 -22.85 -18.66
N GLU A 43 -7.32 -23.76 -18.21
CA GLU A 43 -8.73 -23.79 -18.60
C GLU A 43 -9.63 -22.91 -17.71
N HIS A 44 -9.15 -22.49 -16.54
CA HIS A 44 -9.98 -21.83 -15.52
C HIS A 44 -9.51 -20.43 -15.14
N TYR A 45 -8.25 -20.05 -15.40
CA TYR A 45 -7.68 -18.77 -14.95
C TYR A 45 -8.51 -17.55 -15.34
N LYS A 46 -9.22 -17.60 -16.47
CA LYS A 46 -10.08 -16.51 -16.93
C LYS A 46 -11.23 -16.20 -15.98
N ASP A 47 -11.73 -17.19 -15.26
CA ASP A 47 -12.86 -17.07 -14.34
C ASP A 47 -12.43 -16.90 -12.88
N ILE A 48 -11.15 -17.10 -12.57
CA ILE A 48 -10.57 -16.86 -11.24
C ILE A 48 -10.61 -15.36 -10.90
N SER A 49 -10.96 -15.05 -9.65
CA SER A 49 -10.83 -13.70 -9.07
C SER A 49 -9.40 -13.51 -8.55
N PHE A 50 -8.64 -12.63 -9.19
CA PHE A 50 -7.29 -12.27 -8.76
C PHE A 50 -7.35 -11.12 -7.77
N VAL A 51 -6.77 -11.33 -6.59
CA VAL A 51 -6.59 -10.30 -5.56
C VAL A 51 -5.13 -9.85 -5.58
N PHE A 52 -4.89 -8.64 -6.06
CA PHE A 52 -3.59 -7.98 -5.95
C PHE A 52 -3.57 -7.21 -4.64
N ASN A 53 -2.70 -7.63 -3.73
CA ASN A 53 -2.55 -7.03 -2.40
C ASN A 53 -1.08 -6.71 -2.12
N ASP A 54 -0.80 -5.51 -1.61
CA ASP A 54 0.53 -5.15 -1.14
C ASP A 54 0.79 -5.79 0.23
N VAL A 55 1.98 -6.36 0.44
CA VAL A 55 2.33 -7.19 1.61
C VAL A 55 2.34 -6.42 2.93
N ASP A 56 2.51 -5.09 2.85
CA ASP A 56 2.49 -4.17 3.98
C ASP A 56 1.08 -3.76 4.37
N THR A 57 0.04 -4.22 3.67
CA THR A 57 -1.36 -3.84 3.93
C THR A 57 -2.23 -5.01 4.38
N LEU A 58 -2.90 -4.83 5.51
CA LEU A 58 -3.74 -5.85 6.13
C LEU A 58 -5.01 -5.23 6.73
N PRO A 59 -6.22 -5.64 6.32
CA PRO A 59 -7.42 -5.20 7.00
C PRO A 59 -7.50 -5.75 8.43
N PHE A 60 -7.84 -4.89 9.40
CA PHE A 60 -7.94 -5.29 10.82
C PHE A 60 -9.12 -6.21 11.11
N HIS A 61 -10.13 -6.17 10.26
CA HIS A 61 -11.28 -7.06 10.29
C HIS A 61 -11.71 -7.46 8.89
N LYS A 62 -12.59 -8.47 8.80
CA LYS A 62 -13.09 -8.94 7.52
C LYS A 62 -13.99 -7.88 6.88
N LEU A 63 -13.37 -7.05 6.03
CA LEU A 63 -13.99 -5.90 5.39
C LEU A 63 -14.50 -6.17 3.98
N PHE A 64 -13.90 -7.14 3.29
CA PHE A 64 -13.97 -7.23 1.83
C PHE A 64 -14.54 -8.56 1.35
N ASP A 65 -15.30 -8.47 0.27
CA ASP A 65 -15.72 -9.61 -0.55
C ASP A 65 -14.77 -9.73 -1.75
N TYR A 66 -13.81 -10.64 -1.66
CA TYR A 66 -12.78 -10.80 -2.69
C TYR A 66 -13.26 -11.46 -3.99
N GLU A 67 -14.55 -11.79 -4.10
CA GLU A 67 -15.12 -12.17 -5.39
C GLU A 67 -15.48 -10.96 -6.25
N THR A 68 -15.38 -11.12 -7.57
CA THR A 68 -15.85 -10.11 -8.53
C THR A 68 -16.53 -10.78 -9.73
N LYS A 69 -16.99 -9.97 -10.69
CA LYS A 69 -17.60 -10.42 -11.94
C LYS A 69 -16.83 -9.84 -13.12
N LYS A 70 -16.91 -10.49 -14.28
CA LYS A 70 -16.32 -9.97 -15.53
C LYS A 70 -16.83 -8.55 -15.82
N GLY A 71 -15.95 -7.67 -16.25
CA GLY A 71 -16.25 -6.26 -16.49
C GLY A 71 -16.20 -5.37 -15.24
N VAL A 72 -15.89 -5.92 -14.05
CA VAL A 72 -15.88 -5.18 -12.78
C VAL A 72 -14.54 -5.33 -12.07
N VAL A 73 -13.88 -4.18 -11.84
CA VAL A 73 -12.66 -4.08 -11.04
C VAL A 73 -13.03 -3.53 -9.67
N LYS A 74 -12.95 -4.32 -8.61
CA LYS A 74 -13.16 -3.81 -7.25
C LYS A 74 -11.85 -3.22 -6.73
N HIS A 75 -11.92 -2.06 -6.10
CA HIS A 75 -10.76 -1.41 -5.51
C HIS A 75 -11.09 -1.01 -4.07
N TYR A 76 -10.41 -1.68 -3.14
CA TYR A 76 -10.73 -1.67 -1.72
C TYR A 76 -9.85 -0.75 -0.89
N TYR A 77 -8.58 -0.60 -1.24
CA TYR A 77 -7.63 0.21 -0.48
C TYR A 77 -6.60 0.86 -1.39
N GLY A 78 -6.37 2.16 -1.26
CA GLY A 78 -5.33 2.86 -2.03
C GLY A 78 -5.66 4.33 -2.31
N PHE A 79 -5.24 4.84 -3.48
CA PHE A 79 -5.56 6.18 -3.96
C PHE A 79 -6.70 6.16 -4.98
N ALA A 80 -7.65 7.08 -4.92
CA ALA A 80 -8.77 7.13 -5.88
C ALA A 80 -8.34 7.32 -7.36
N THR A 81 -7.12 7.81 -7.59
CA THR A 81 -6.55 8.06 -8.92
C THR A 81 -5.75 6.89 -9.49
N ALA A 82 -5.58 5.81 -8.73
CA ALA A 82 -4.81 4.64 -9.14
C ALA A 82 -5.47 3.34 -8.66
N LEU A 83 -5.09 2.21 -9.25
CA LEU A 83 -5.49 0.87 -8.80
C LEU A 83 -4.30 0.22 -8.06
N GLY A 84 -3.94 0.79 -6.91
CA GLY A 84 -2.88 0.29 -6.02
C GLY A 84 -3.47 -0.36 -4.76
N GLY A 85 -2.63 -0.78 -3.81
CA GLY A 85 -3.09 -1.40 -2.55
C GLY A 85 -3.85 -2.71 -2.79
N ILE A 86 -5.17 -2.71 -2.57
CA ILE A 86 -6.02 -3.91 -2.69
C ILE A 86 -6.97 -3.78 -3.88
N VAL A 87 -6.71 -4.58 -4.93
CA VAL A 87 -7.47 -4.57 -6.19
C VAL A 87 -7.90 -5.99 -6.55
N VAL A 88 -9.15 -6.14 -7.01
CA VAL A 88 -9.71 -7.43 -7.43
C VAL A 88 -10.21 -7.38 -8.86
N MET A 89 -9.79 -8.33 -9.69
CA MET A 89 -10.18 -8.45 -11.10
C MET A 89 -10.39 -9.90 -11.51
N LYS A 90 -11.27 -10.15 -12.49
CA LYS A 90 -11.28 -11.46 -13.16
C LYS A 90 -10.03 -11.63 -14.02
N GLY A 91 -9.52 -12.86 -14.10
CA GLY A 91 -8.37 -13.16 -14.94
C GLY A 91 -8.57 -12.80 -16.40
N SER A 92 -9.79 -12.96 -16.93
CA SER A 92 -10.14 -12.53 -18.28
C SER A 92 -9.97 -11.02 -18.49
N ASP A 93 -10.36 -10.21 -17.50
CA ASP A 93 -10.30 -8.76 -17.59
C ASP A 93 -8.85 -8.28 -17.43
N PHE A 94 -8.11 -8.91 -16.53
CA PHE A 94 -6.68 -8.60 -16.32
C PHE A 94 -5.83 -8.92 -17.56
N GLU A 95 -6.08 -10.07 -18.19
CA GLU A 95 -5.44 -10.43 -19.46
C GLU A 95 -5.82 -9.46 -20.59
N MET A 96 -7.10 -9.11 -20.69
CA MET A 96 -7.60 -8.20 -21.73
C MET A 96 -6.93 -6.83 -21.69
N VAL A 97 -6.64 -6.29 -20.50
CA VAL A 97 -5.94 -5.00 -20.34
C VAL A 97 -4.41 -5.13 -20.42
N ASN A 98 -3.88 -6.32 -20.75
CA ASN A 98 -2.44 -6.63 -20.77
C ASN A 98 -1.75 -6.40 -19.40
N GLY A 99 -2.48 -6.53 -18.29
CA GLY A 99 -1.95 -6.38 -16.92
C GLY A 99 -1.36 -4.99 -16.60
N TYR A 100 -0.51 -4.96 -15.57
CA TYR A 100 0.24 -3.76 -15.17
C TYR A 100 1.39 -3.50 -16.17
N PRO A 101 1.86 -2.26 -16.38
CA PRO A 101 3.14 -2.05 -17.03
C PRO A 101 4.31 -2.50 -16.13
N ASN A 102 5.46 -2.81 -16.73
CA ASN A 102 6.59 -3.41 -16.03
C ASN A 102 7.64 -2.36 -15.66
N TYR A 103 7.23 -1.32 -14.92
CA TYR A 103 8.12 -0.22 -14.53
C TYR A 103 9.12 -0.63 -13.44
N TRP A 104 10.38 -0.21 -13.62
CA TRP A 104 11.50 -0.50 -12.71
C TRP A 104 11.70 0.57 -11.61
N GLY A 105 10.98 1.69 -11.71
CA GLY A 105 10.91 2.70 -10.67
C GLY A 105 9.65 2.51 -9.82
N TRP A 106 9.63 3.18 -8.67
CA TRP A 106 8.48 3.20 -7.78
C TRP A 106 7.37 4.11 -8.34
N GLY A 107 6.18 3.54 -8.49
CA GLY A 107 4.94 4.24 -8.78
C GLY A 107 4.56 4.29 -10.27
N MET A 108 3.44 4.96 -10.53
CA MET A 108 2.80 5.18 -11.84
C MET A 108 2.20 3.95 -12.54
N GLU A 109 2.63 2.73 -12.23
CA GLU A 109 2.06 1.49 -12.77
C GLU A 109 0.58 1.28 -12.36
N ASP A 110 0.24 1.60 -11.11
CA ASP A 110 -1.12 1.46 -10.60
C ASP A 110 -2.09 2.45 -11.30
N ALA A 111 -1.58 3.65 -11.64
CA ALA A 111 -2.31 4.65 -12.41
C ALA A 111 -2.46 4.23 -13.87
N SER A 112 -1.44 3.62 -14.46
CA SER A 112 -1.53 3.03 -15.80
C SER A 112 -2.58 1.91 -15.84
N LEU A 113 -2.64 1.02 -14.84
CA LEU A 113 -3.68 -0.02 -14.81
C LEU A 113 -5.08 0.60 -14.77
N GLN A 114 -5.29 1.64 -13.95
CA GLN A 114 -6.57 2.37 -13.92
C GLN A 114 -6.94 2.92 -15.31
N LYS A 115 -5.97 3.57 -15.99
CA LYS A 115 -6.15 4.12 -17.34
C LYS A 115 -6.56 3.04 -18.33
N ARG A 116 -5.90 1.88 -18.30
CA ARG A 116 -6.21 0.74 -19.17
C ARG A 116 -7.60 0.17 -18.89
N CYS A 117 -7.96 -0.01 -17.62
CA CYS A 117 -9.29 -0.49 -17.24
C CYS A 117 -10.39 0.41 -17.80
N ILE A 118 -10.23 1.74 -17.67
CA ILE A 118 -11.17 2.72 -18.23
C ILE A 118 -11.22 2.63 -19.76
N ALA A 119 -10.07 2.53 -20.44
CA ALA A 119 -9.99 2.43 -21.90
C ALA A 119 -10.68 1.16 -22.45
N HIS A 120 -10.72 0.08 -21.66
CA HIS A 120 -11.41 -1.18 -21.97
C HIS A 120 -12.85 -1.24 -21.42
N ASN A 121 -13.42 -0.12 -20.97
CA ASN A 121 -14.79 -0.03 -20.42
C ASN A 121 -15.05 -0.94 -19.21
N LEU A 122 -14.02 -1.23 -18.41
CA LEU A 122 -14.19 -1.93 -17.14
C LEU A 122 -14.73 -0.97 -16.08
N ARG A 123 -15.78 -1.38 -15.35
CA ARG A 123 -16.36 -0.61 -14.26
C ARG A 123 -15.48 -0.74 -13.02
N ILE A 124 -14.88 0.37 -12.58
CA ILE A 124 -14.16 0.43 -11.31
C ILE A 124 -15.17 0.65 -10.17
N ASP A 125 -15.31 -0.35 -9.31
CA ASP A 125 -16.18 -0.34 -8.14
C ASP A 125 -15.40 0.06 -6.89
N ARG A 126 -15.77 1.21 -6.32
CA ARG A 126 -15.24 1.76 -5.07
C ARG A 126 -16.36 1.95 -4.03
N SER A 127 -17.44 1.17 -4.13
CA SER A 127 -18.56 1.24 -3.17
C SER A 127 -18.11 0.93 -1.73
N THR A 128 -17.11 0.07 -1.58
CA THR A 128 -16.38 -0.18 -0.33
C THR A 128 -14.93 0.20 -0.57
N PHE A 129 -14.52 1.43 -0.25
CA PHE A 129 -13.18 1.93 -0.53
C PHE A 129 -12.60 2.68 0.68
N TYR A 130 -11.37 2.33 1.03
CA TYR A 130 -10.61 2.95 2.12
C TYR A 130 -9.40 3.69 1.55
N PRO A 131 -9.28 5.01 1.81
CA PRO A 131 -8.11 5.75 1.37
C PRO A 131 -6.86 5.36 2.18
N ILE A 132 -5.68 5.64 1.64
CA ILE A 132 -4.41 5.51 2.38
C ILE A 132 -4.50 6.23 3.73
N GLY A 133 -4.04 5.56 4.78
CA GLY A 133 -4.08 6.07 6.16
C GLY A 133 -5.38 5.79 6.90
N SER A 134 -6.34 5.08 6.28
CA SER A 134 -7.53 4.58 6.96
C SER A 134 -7.16 3.75 8.20
N PRO A 135 -7.78 3.98 9.37
CA PRO A 135 -7.51 3.20 10.58
C PRO A 135 -7.98 1.74 10.47
N GLU A 136 -8.81 1.42 9.47
CA GLU A 136 -9.34 0.07 9.25
C GLU A 136 -8.33 -0.87 8.57
N ILE A 137 -7.27 -0.31 8.00
CA ILE A 137 -6.21 -1.04 7.31
C ILE A 137 -4.88 -0.79 8.03
N LEU A 138 -4.28 -1.84 8.57
CA LEU A 138 -2.91 -1.80 9.05
C LEU A 138 -2.00 -1.64 7.83
N GLN A 139 -1.26 -0.54 7.77
CA GLN A 139 -0.18 -0.34 6.82
C GLN A 139 1.16 -0.30 7.55
N LEU A 140 2.06 -1.25 7.23
CA LEU A 140 3.40 -1.28 7.78
C LEU A 140 4.26 -0.20 7.11
N PHE A 141 5.05 0.49 7.92
CA PHE A 141 5.94 1.53 7.41
C PHE A 141 7.16 0.92 6.70
N ASP A 142 7.37 1.31 5.45
CA ASP A 142 8.40 0.83 4.54
C ASP A 142 9.43 1.93 4.18
N GLY A 143 9.65 2.87 5.10
CA GLY A 143 10.63 3.94 4.94
C GLY A 143 10.11 5.17 4.18
N VAL A 144 10.86 6.26 4.24
CA VAL A 144 10.52 7.53 3.57
C VAL A 144 11.11 7.65 2.16
N SER A 145 11.90 6.68 1.72
CA SER A 145 12.71 6.80 0.51
C SER A 145 12.23 5.82 -0.56
N ARG A 146 12.22 6.25 -1.82
CA ARG A 146 11.82 5.46 -2.99
C ARG A 146 12.80 5.64 -4.15
N LEU A 147 13.11 4.54 -4.83
CA LEU A 147 13.84 4.60 -6.10
C LEU A 147 12.86 4.89 -7.23
N VAL A 148 12.96 6.06 -7.84
CA VAL A 148 12.03 6.51 -8.89
C VAL A 148 12.77 6.75 -10.21
N SER A 149 12.09 6.52 -11.33
CA SER A 149 12.56 6.95 -12.64
C SER A 149 11.89 8.26 -13.04
N GLN A 150 12.66 9.19 -13.60
CA GLN A 150 12.14 10.45 -14.15
C GLN A 150 11.24 10.22 -15.38
N LYS A 151 11.37 9.06 -16.04
CA LYS A 151 10.63 8.74 -17.26
C LYS A 151 9.25 8.14 -16.96
N ASP A 152 9.04 7.52 -15.80
CA ASP A 152 7.80 6.83 -15.45
C ASP A 152 6.54 7.71 -15.50
N PRO A 153 6.56 8.98 -15.01
CA PRO A 153 5.41 9.86 -15.15
C PRO A 153 5.00 10.12 -16.61
N GLN A 154 5.98 10.24 -17.52
CA GLN A 154 5.70 10.39 -18.94
C GLN A 154 5.23 9.07 -19.56
N ARG A 155 5.81 7.94 -19.17
CA ARG A 155 5.38 6.60 -19.61
C ARG A 155 3.93 6.33 -19.25
N MET A 156 3.50 6.65 -18.04
CA MET A 156 2.09 6.50 -17.63
C MET A 156 1.15 7.40 -18.44
N LYS A 157 1.51 8.68 -18.63
CA LYS A 157 0.72 9.60 -19.45
C LYS A 157 0.56 9.09 -20.89
N MET A 158 1.65 8.59 -21.47
CA MET A 158 1.71 8.08 -22.83
C MET A 158 1.40 6.58 -22.94
N ASP A 159 0.93 5.95 -21.86
CA ASP A 159 0.68 4.52 -21.83
C ASP A 159 -0.34 4.14 -22.89
N ASN A 160 0.09 3.27 -23.81
CA ASN A 160 -0.68 2.79 -24.96
C ASN A 160 -1.11 1.32 -24.78
N GLY A 161 -0.89 0.73 -23.60
CA GLY A 161 -1.21 -0.67 -23.32
C GLY A 161 -0.18 -1.70 -23.80
N GLN A 162 0.91 -1.29 -24.46
CA GLN A 162 1.89 -2.24 -25.02
C GLN A 162 2.72 -2.94 -23.93
N ASP A 163 3.26 -2.18 -22.96
CA ASP A 163 4.10 -2.76 -21.91
C ASP A 163 3.23 -3.49 -20.87
N GLY A 164 3.42 -4.79 -20.68
CA GLY A 164 2.66 -5.54 -19.69
C GLY A 164 2.92 -7.04 -19.76
N LEU A 165 1.85 -7.85 -19.68
CA LEU A 165 1.96 -9.32 -19.72
C LEU A 165 2.71 -9.81 -20.96
N THR A 166 2.36 -9.28 -22.13
CA THR A 166 2.90 -9.71 -23.44
C THR A 166 4.36 -9.31 -23.68
N THR A 167 4.90 -8.38 -22.88
CA THR A 167 6.29 -7.91 -23.01
C THR A 167 7.23 -8.52 -21.98
N ILE A 168 6.74 -9.38 -21.10
CA ILE A 168 7.59 -10.20 -20.22
C ILE A 168 8.14 -11.36 -21.03
N HIS A 169 9.47 -11.50 -21.08
CA HIS A 169 10.13 -12.59 -21.80
C HIS A 169 11.41 -13.04 -21.09
N LYS A 170 11.98 -14.17 -21.51
CA LYS A 170 13.09 -14.85 -20.79
C LYS A 170 12.74 -15.01 -19.30
N LEU A 171 11.49 -15.36 -19.03
CA LEU A 171 10.97 -15.55 -17.69
C LEU A 171 11.37 -16.94 -17.18
N LEU A 172 12.00 -16.97 -16.01
CA LEU A 172 12.33 -18.18 -15.27
C LEU A 172 11.80 -17.99 -13.84
N PHE A 173 10.87 -18.84 -13.42
CA PHE A 173 10.40 -18.91 -12.05
C PHE A 173 10.18 -20.37 -11.61
N SER A 174 10.14 -20.59 -10.31
CA SER A 174 9.64 -21.83 -9.69
C SER A 174 8.49 -21.50 -8.74
N VAL A 175 7.61 -22.48 -8.49
CA VAL A 175 6.53 -22.37 -7.51
C VAL A 175 6.81 -23.36 -6.38
N ASP A 176 7.19 -22.83 -5.23
CA ASP A 176 7.69 -23.60 -4.10
C ASP A 176 6.88 -23.29 -2.83
N LYS A 177 7.13 -24.04 -1.75
CA LYS A 177 6.62 -23.72 -0.41
C LYS A 177 7.47 -22.70 0.33
N GLU A 178 8.69 -22.47 -0.13
CA GLU A 178 9.69 -21.65 0.53
C GLU A 178 10.35 -20.67 -0.46
N SER A 179 10.82 -19.54 0.07
CA SER A 179 11.63 -18.58 -0.68
C SER A 179 13.04 -19.11 -0.93
N LEU A 180 13.65 -18.75 -2.06
CA LEU A 180 15.08 -19.01 -2.29
C LEU A 180 15.99 -18.25 -1.32
N ASN A 181 15.50 -17.20 -0.66
CA ASN A 181 16.23 -16.50 0.39
C ASN A 181 15.91 -17.13 1.77
N PRO A 182 16.90 -17.76 2.43
CA PRO A 182 16.66 -18.45 3.71
C PRO A 182 16.16 -17.55 4.84
N ASN A 183 16.37 -16.22 4.76
CA ASN A 183 15.90 -15.30 5.79
C ASN A 183 14.37 -15.13 5.76
N ASP A 184 13.75 -15.25 4.60
CA ASP A 184 12.29 -15.11 4.45
C ASP A 184 11.58 -16.33 5.07
N ASN A 185 12.28 -17.47 5.16
CA ASN A 185 11.73 -18.73 5.65
C ASN A 185 11.79 -18.88 7.19
N LYS A 186 12.31 -17.89 7.91
CA LYS A 186 12.47 -17.97 9.38
C LYS A 186 11.16 -17.85 10.15
N TYR A 187 10.26 -16.99 9.70
CA TYR A 187 9.01 -16.65 10.39
C TYR A 187 7.82 -16.91 9.48
N VAL A 188 7.69 -18.16 9.02
CA VAL A 188 6.63 -18.57 8.09
C VAL A 188 5.45 -19.21 8.81
N VAL A 189 4.25 -18.88 8.35
CA VAL A 189 3.03 -19.61 8.70
C VAL A 189 2.88 -20.78 7.73
N LYS A 190 2.94 -22.01 8.24
CA LYS A 190 2.73 -23.21 7.41
C LYS A 190 1.28 -23.29 6.98
N SER A 191 1.04 -23.40 5.68
CA SER A 191 -0.27 -23.63 5.09
C SER A 191 -0.15 -24.29 3.73
N GLU A 192 -1.01 -25.27 3.45
CA GLU A 192 -1.07 -25.91 2.14
C GLU A 192 -1.54 -24.97 1.03
N LYS A 193 -2.21 -23.86 1.38
CA LYS A 193 -2.73 -22.86 0.45
C LYS A 193 -1.73 -21.73 0.15
N ILE A 194 -0.57 -21.71 0.82
CA ILE A 194 0.47 -20.69 0.60
C ILE A 194 1.57 -21.24 -0.29
N PHE A 195 1.96 -20.44 -1.28
CA PHE A 195 3.03 -20.73 -2.24
C PHE A 195 3.92 -19.50 -2.44
N VAL A 196 5.18 -19.74 -2.80
CA VAL A 196 6.15 -18.72 -3.17
C VAL A 196 6.52 -18.92 -4.64
N VAL A 197 6.31 -17.88 -5.45
CA VAL A 197 6.76 -17.86 -6.85
C VAL A 197 8.13 -17.18 -6.89
N ASN A 198 9.20 -17.99 -6.94
CA ASN A 198 10.57 -17.51 -6.95
C ASN A 198 10.98 -17.11 -8.36
N VAL A 199 10.93 -15.81 -8.68
CA VAL A 199 11.27 -15.26 -10.00
C VAL A 199 12.77 -15.05 -10.08
N SER A 200 13.46 -15.98 -10.75
CA SER A 200 14.92 -15.96 -10.89
C SER A 200 15.41 -15.03 -12.01
N SER A 201 14.65 -14.89 -13.09
CA SER A 201 14.98 -13.96 -14.18
C SER A 201 13.76 -13.60 -15.00
N PHE A 202 13.73 -12.37 -15.52
CA PHE A 202 12.74 -11.90 -16.48
C PHE A 202 13.23 -10.62 -17.18
N MET A 203 12.82 -10.42 -18.41
CA MET A 203 13.06 -9.20 -19.18
C MET A 203 11.72 -8.54 -19.54
N THR A 204 11.77 -7.23 -19.76
CA THR A 204 10.61 -6.36 -19.96
C THR A 204 10.85 -5.48 -21.19
N LEU A 205 9.79 -4.82 -21.70
CA LEU A 205 9.89 -3.93 -22.86
C LEU A 205 10.98 -2.87 -22.68
N VAL A 206 10.93 -2.17 -21.54
CA VAL A 206 11.98 -1.25 -21.12
C VAL A 206 13.02 -2.03 -20.32
N ARG A 207 14.25 -2.09 -20.81
CA ARG A 207 15.35 -2.74 -20.11
C ARG A 207 15.72 -1.98 -18.85
N PHE A 208 15.96 -2.69 -17.76
CA PHE A 208 16.40 -2.09 -16.49
C PHE A 208 17.61 -1.16 -16.67
N GLU A 209 18.60 -1.59 -17.47
CA GLU A 209 19.85 -0.85 -17.70
C GLU A 209 19.67 0.40 -18.57
N SER A 210 18.52 0.54 -19.25
CA SER A 210 18.25 1.68 -20.13
C SER A 210 17.72 2.91 -19.39
N ASP A 211 17.53 2.78 -18.07
CA ASP A 211 16.97 3.83 -17.25
C ASP A 211 17.92 4.30 -16.15
N SER A 212 17.59 5.46 -15.60
CA SER A 212 18.32 6.08 -14.51
C SER A 212 17.39 6.32 -13.34
N TYR A 213 17.87 5.96 -12.15
CA TYR A 213 17.09 6.03 -10.92
C TYR A 213 17.72 7.02 -9.97
N HIS A 214 16.88 7.64 -9.16
CA HIS A 214 17.30 8.50 -8.07
C HIS A 214 16.47 8.23 -6.84
N GLU A 215 17.04 8.56 -5.70
CA GLU A 215 16.40 8.43 -4.40
C GLU A 215 15.46 9.62 -4.18
N TYR A 216 14.17 9.34 -3.96
CA TYR A 216 13.12 10.33 -3.70
C TYR A 216 12.59 10.18 -2.28
N ASP A 217 12.62 11.28 -1.52
CA ASP A 217 12.03 11.36 -0.20
C ASP A 217 10.53 11.68 -0.32
N LEU A 218 9.68 10.81 0.22
CA LEU A 218 8.23 10.93 0.19
C LEU A 218 7.70 12.22 0.87
N ARG A 219 8.53 12.89 1.69
CA ARG A 219 8.20 14.16 2.35
C ARG A 219 8.47 15.38 1.46
N ASP A 220 9.23 15.19 0.37
CA ASP A 220 9.44 16.22 -0.62
C ASP A 220 8.23 16.33 -1.56
N PRO A 221 8.05 17.47 -2.27
CA PRO A 221 6.93 17.61 -3.18
C PRO A 221 7.16 16.78 -4.44
N ILE A 222 6.06 16.25 -5.00
CA ILE A 222 6.06 15.35 -6.17
C ILE A 222 6.78 15.98 -7.38
N ASN A 223 6.75 17.30 -7.54
CA ASN A 223 7.44 17.98 -8.64
C ASN A 223 8.96 17.79 -8.61
N THR A 224 9.56 17.42 -7.47
CA THR A 224 11.00 17.18 -7.38
C THR A 224 11.43 15.91 -8.11
N ILE A 225 10.52 14.96 -8.35
CA ILE A 225 10.73 13.79 -9.22
C ILE A 225 10.99 14.24 -10.66
N LEU A 226 10.34 15.32 -11.12
CA LEU A 226 10.38 15.79 -12.50
C LEU A 226 11.52 16.79 -12.78
N ASN A 227 12.11 17.38 -11.75
CA ASN A 227 13.08 18.46 -11.90
C ASN A 227 14.44 17.93 -12.40
N GLN A 228 14.79 18.32 -13.63
CA GLN A 228 15.99 17.87 -14.37
C GLN A 228 17.33 18.30 -13.74
N ASN A 229 17.34 19.29 -12.85
CA ASN A 229 18.57 19.77 -12.18
C ASN A 229 19.17 18.76 -11.18
N ASN A 230 18.52 17.61 -10.98
CA ASN A 230 18.94 16.55 -10.07
C ASN A 230 19.90 15.51 -10.69
N GLN A 231 20.62 15.79 -11.79
CA GLN A 231 21.60 14.82 -12.33
C GLN A 231 22.65 14.35 -11.29
N HIS A 232 22.91 15.16 -10.26
CA HIS A 232 23.77 14.80 -9.13
C HIS A 232 23.14 13.83 -8.10
N LYS A 233 21.88 13.39 -8.29
CA LYS A 233 21.16 12.45 -7.40
C LYS A 233 20.97 11.05 -7.99
N LEU A 234 21.56 10.78 -9.16
CA LEU A 234 21.52 9.45 -9.74
C LEU A 234 22.19 8.44 -8.81
N THR A 235 21.55 7.29 -8.64
CA THR A 235 22.03 6.24 -7.74
C THR A 235 22.15 4.91 -8.47
N ASN A 236 23.22 4.18 -8.15
CA ASN A 236 23.38 2.77 -8.54
C ASN A 236 22.76 1.82 -7.50
N LYS A 237 22.15 2.36 -6.44
CA LYS A 237 21.41 1.55 -5.46
C LYS A 237 20.25 0.87 -6.18
N THR A 238 20.13 -0.43 -5.98
CA THR A 238 19.01 -1.22 -6.49
C THR A 238 18.01 -1.63 -5.42
N HIS A 239 18.43 -1.56 -4.15
CA HIS A 239 17.63 -1.94 -3.00
C HIS A 239 17.85 -0.93 -1.87
N ILE A 240 16.78 -0.57 -1.16
CA ILE A 240 16.82 0.27 0.05
C ILE A 240 16.71 -0.66 1.26
N SER A 241 17.76 -0.73 2.08
CA SER A 241 17.74 -1.61 3.26
C SER A 241 16.92 -1.00 4.40
N PRO A 242 16.13 -1.79 5.16
CA PRO A 242 15.49 -1.30 6.40
C PRO A 242 16.48 -0.75 7.44
N SER A 243 17.75 -1.15 7.37
CA SER A 243 18.81 -0.61 8.23
C SER A 243 19.08 0.88 7.97
N GLU A 244 18.84 1.37 6.75
CA GLU A 244 18.95 2.78 6.37
C GLU A 244 17.86 3.63 7.05
N TRP A 245 16.76 3.02 7.50
CA TRP A 245 15.66 3.72 8.18
C TRP A 245 15.90 3.98 9.66
N ARG A 246 16.99 3.45 10.23
CA ARG A 246 17.33 3.69 11.65
C ARG A 246 17.66 5.16 11.93
N ASN A 247 18.16 5.87 10.91
CA ASN A 247 18.61 7.26 11.01
C ASN A 247 17.93 8.12 9.95
N ILE A 248 16.60 8.17 9.93
CA ILE A 248 15.85 9.03 9.00
C ILE A 248 16.18 10.50 9.30
N PRO A 249 16.78 11.25 8.35
CA PRO A 249 17.14 12.65 8.57
C PRO A 249 15.90 13.49 8.86
N HIS A 250 16.04 14.47 9.75
CA HIS A 250 14.99 15.44 10.04
C HIS A 250 14.76 16.35 8.83
N ASN A 251 13.54 16.38 8.28
CA ASN A 251 13.20 17.22 7.13
C ASN A 251 12.63 18.58 7.61
N GLN A 252 13.52 19.57 7.76
CA GLN A 252 13.16 20.92 8.21
C GLN A 252 12.18 21.60 7.25
N GLN A 253 12.38 21.45 5.94
CA GLN A 253 11.54 22.09 4.91
C GLN A 253 10.10 21.55 4.90
N ALA A 254 9.91 20.26 5.19
CA ALA A 254 8.57 19.68 5.31
C ALA A 254 7.79 20.31 6.49
N ASN A 255 8.44 20.52 7.64
CA ASN A 255 7.82 21.14 8.80
C ASN A 255 7.44 22.60 8.55
N GLU A 256 8.32 23.37 7.91
CA GLU A 256 8.05 24.76 7.52
C GLU A 256 6.84 24.85 6.58
N ARG A 257 6.70 23.92 5.63
CA ARG A 257 5.53 23.86 4.73
C ARG A 257 4.24 23.54 5.47
N VAL A 258 4.25 22.57 6.40
CA VAL A 258 3.07 22.23 7.21
C VAL A 258 2.61 23.44 8.03
N LEU A 259 3.56 24.15 8.66
CA LEU A 259 3.30 25.37 9.42
C LEU A 259 2.73 26.48 8.51
N ALA A 260 3.28 26.66 7.31
CA ALA A 260 2.78 27.65 6.34
C ALA A 260 1.35 27.34 5.87
N ILE A 261 1.02 26.07 5.63
CA ILE A 261 -0.35 25.64 5.27
C ILE A 261 -1.33 25.89 6.42
N GLN A 262 -0.92 25.61 7.66
CA GLN A 262 -1.75 25.90 8.84
C GLN A 262 -2.01 27.40 8.99
N GLN A 263 -0.98 28.23 8.86
CA GLN A 263 -1.11 29.68 8.90
C GLN A 263 -2.02 30.22 7.78
N GLN A 264 -1.91 29.71 6.56
CA GLN A 264 -2.80 30.09 5.46
C GLN A 264 -4.25 29.68 5.72
N ARG A 265 -4.50 28.49 6.28
CA ARG A 265 -5.85 28.05 6.66
C ARG A 265 -6.44 28.94 7.75
N GLU A 266 -5.65 29.30 8.77
CA GLU A 266 -6.08 30.22 9.82
C GLU A 266 -6.41 31.62 9.28
N LEU A 267 -5.60 32.14 8.35
CA LEU A 267 -5.85 33.42 7.68
C LEU A 267 -7.13 33.39 6.84
N HIS A 268 -7.34 32.32 6.05
CA HIS A 268 -8.54 32.13 5.25
C HIS A 268 -9.80 32.01 6.13
N MET A 269 -9.71 31.28 7.25
CA MET A 269 -10.79 31.18 8.24
C MET A 269 -11.14 32.53 8.89
N LYS A 270 -10.14 33.40 9.09
CA LYS A 270 -10.35 34.76 9.62
C LYS A 270 -10.96 35.71 8.58
N GLN A 271 -10.69 35.51 7.30
CA GLN A 271 -11.18 36.38 6.21
C GLN A 271 -12.60 36.03 5.73
N HIS A 272 -13.04 34.78 5.88
CA HIS A 272 -14.36 34.32 5.42
C HIS A 272 -15.19 33.63 6.53
N PRO A 273 -15.58 34.35 7.60
CA PRO A 273 -16.31 33.77 8.73
C PRO A 273 -17.71 33.21 8.36
N GLN A 274 -18.31 33.69 7.26
CA GLN A 274 -19.63 33.25 6.79
C GLN A 274 -19.63 31.84 6.15
N GLN A 275 -18.47 31.29 5.80
CA GLN A 275 -18.38 29.91 5.29
C GLN A 275 -18.58 28.84 6.39
N GLN A 276 -18.63 29.23 7.67
CA GLN A 276 -18.93 28.32 8.80
C GLN A 276 -20.29 27.62 8.69
N HIS A 277 -21.29 28.24 8.03
CA HIS A 277 -22.65 27.68 7.99
C HIS A 277 -22.95 26.79 6.78
N LEU A 278 -22.20 26.90 5.67
CA LEU A 278 -22.38 25.98 4.54
C LEU A 278 -21.68 24.62 4.75
N GLN A 279 -20.65 24.57 5.58
CA GLN A 279 -19.95 23.31 5.92
C GLN A 279 -20.77 22.37 6.82
N GLN A 280 -21.77 22.88 7.55
CA GLN A 280 -22.63 22.05 8.40
C GLN A 280 -23.78 21.37 7.64
N GLN A 281 -24.07 21.76 6.39
CA GLN A 281 -25.20 21.23 5.62
C GLN A 281 -24.83 20.17 4.56
N HIS A 282 -23.54 19.95 4.28
CA HIS A 282 -23.09 18.86 3.40
C HIS A 282 -21.80 18.18 3.93
N PRO A 283 -21.91 17.13 4.77
CA PRO A 283 -20.75 16.44 5.33
C PRO A 283 -19.92 15.64 4.31
N GLN A 284 -20.38 15.47 3.06
CA GLN A 284 -19.86 14.43 2.16
C GLN A 284 -18.73 14.84 1.20
N GLN A 285 -18.17 16.07 1.26
CA GLN A 285 -17.16 16.48 0.28
C GLN A 285 -15.82 17.02 0.81
N GLN A 286 -15.53 16.96 2.12
CA GLN A 286 -14.29 17.57 2.65
C GLN A 286 -13.28 16.63 3.32
N HIS A 287 -13.51 15.31 3.35
CA HIS A 287 -12.63 14.40 4.06
C HIS A 287 -11.32 14.00 3.35
N LEU A 288 -10.95 14.60 2.21
CA LEU A 288 -9.75 14.19 1.45
C LEU A 288 -8.47 15.02 1.67
N GLN A 289 -8.40 15.92 2.66
CA GLN A 289 -7.20 16.76 2.88
C GLN A 289 -6.68 16.83 4.32
N GLN A 290 -7.12 15.92 5.20
CA GLN A 290 -6.62 15.88 6.57
C GLN A 290 -6.44 14.44 7.03
N GLN A 291 -5.24 13.89 6.85
CA GLN A 291 -4.69 12.85 7.72
C GLN A 291 -3.18 12.76 7.50
N TYR A 292 -2.45 13.72 8.06
CA TYR A 292 -1.16 13.43 8.66
C TYR A 292 -1.39 13.44 10.17
N PRO A 293 -0.97 12.43 10.94
CA PRO A 293 -1.08 12.48 12.38
C PRO A 293 -0.28 13.68 12.89
N GLN A 294 -0.97 14.62 13.53
CA GLN A 294 -0.35 15.67 14.33
C GLN A 294 0.30 15.01 15.55
N GLN A 295 1.62 15.00 15.62
CA GLN A 295 2.32 14.96 16.90
C GLN A 295 2.82 16.37 17.17
N GLN A 296 2.16 17.07 18.09
CA GLN A 296 2.74 18.24 18.73
C GLN A 296 2.66 18.13 20.25
N HIS A 297 3.83 18.43 20.83
CA HIS A 297 4.14 18.81 22.20
C HIS A 297 4.21 17.73 23.28
N LEU A 298 5.44 17.28 23.52
CA LEU A 298 6.06 17.26 24.86
C LEU A 298 7.55 17.59 24.72
N GLN A 299 7.88 18.88 24.73
CA GLN A 299 9.19 19.32 25.21
C GLN A 299 9.13 19.24 26.73
N GLN A 300 9.85 18.30 27.35
CA GLN A 300 10.30 18.46 28.73
C GLN A 300 11.73 17.95 28.89
N GLN A 301 12.48 18.75 29.62
CA GLN A 301 13.91 18.63 29.94
C GLN A 301 14.24 17.26 30.53
N TYR A 302 15.38 16.70 30.13
CA TYR A 302 15.98 15.55 30.80
C TYR A 302 16.53 15.96 32.16
N PRO A 303 16.22 15.19 33.22
CA PRO A 303 17.29 14.70 34.07
C PRO A 303 17.22 13.17 34.30
N GLN A 304 18.38 12.54 34.08
CA GLN A 304 18.94 11.30 34.64
C GLN A 304 18.01 10.11 35.04
N GLN A 305 18.28 8.99 34.36
CA GLN A 305 18.14 7.58 34.75
C GLN A 305 17.23 7.24 35.94
N LYS A 306 16.04 6.67 35.65
CA LYS A 306 15.33 5.77 36.58
C LYS A 306 14.72 4.57 35.85
N GLN A 307 14.74 3.44 36.55
CA GLN A 307 14.49 2.07 36.11
C GLN A 307 13.16 1.86 35.36
N ASN A 308 13.18 1.00 34.33
CA ASN A 308 12.01 0.55 33.58
C ASN A 308 11.01 -0.16 34.50
N ILE A 309 9.92 0.50 34.87
CA ILE A 309 8.79 -0.11 35.58
C ILE A 309 7.70 -0.43 34.55
N ASN A 310 7.26 -1.68 34.52
CA ASN A 310 6.18 -2.14 33.64
C ASN A 310 4.87 -1.40 33.98
N ILE A 311 4.31 -0.74 32.96
CA ILE A 311 3.11 0.11 33.00
C ILE A 311 1.86 -0.67 33.41
N PHE A 312 1.87 -2.00 33.26
CA PHE A 312 0.78 -2.88 33.65
C PHE A 312 0.96 -3.50 35.04
N SER A 313 1.99 -3.10 35.81
CA SER A 313 2.22 -3.66 37.15
C SER A 313 1.32 -3.00 38.22
N PRO A 314 0.87 -3.76 39.23
CA PRO A 314 0.07 -3.21 40.35
C PRO A 314 0.78 -2.09 41.14
N ASN A 315 2.12 -2.09 41.12
CA ASN A 315 2.94 -1.05 41.76
C ASN A 315 2.88 0.28 41.01
N TYR A 316 2.72 0.26 39.67
CA TYR A 316 2.54 1.47 38.87
C TYR A 316 1.20 2.16 39.17
N ALA A 317 0.14 1.39 39.35
CA ALA A 317 -1.19 1.91 39.70
C ALA A 317 -1.22 2.66 41.04
N ARG A 318 -0.43 2.23 42.03
CA ARG A 318 -0.25 2.98 43.30
C ARG A 318 0.52 4.27 43.12
N LEU A 319 1.45 4.33 42.17
CA LEU A 319 2.33 5.47 41.94
C LEU A 319 1.61 6.65 41.28
N ILE A 320 0.62 6.38 40.42
CA ILE A 320 -0.16 7.40 39.71
C ILE A 320 -1.45 7.82 40.45
N GLY A 321 -1.71 7.27 41.65
CA GLY A 321 -2.83 7.67 42.50
C GLY A 321 -4.23 7.41 41.92
N GLN A 322 -4.34 6.72 40.79
CA GLN A 322 -5.62 6.36 40.19
C GLN A 322 -6.11 5.02 40.76
N GLN A 323 -7.09 5.10 41.66
CA GLN A 323 -7.95 3.95 41.96
C GLN A 323 -8.85 3.69 40.75
N PRO A 324 -8.96 2.45 40.25
CA PRO A 324 -9.87 2.14 39.14
C PRO A 324 -11.32 2.38 39.58
N ARG A 325 -12.05 3.21 38.81
CA ARG A 325 -13.49 3.37 38.99
C ARG A 325 -14.19 2.08 38.55
N ALA A 326 -14.85 1.41 39.47
CA ALA A 326 -15.77 0.32 39.15
C ALA A 326 -16.92 0.87 38.29
N THR A 327 -17.04 0.39 37.05
CA THR A 327 -18.22 0.63 36.22
C THR A 327 -19.28 -0.41 36.55
N THR A 328 -20.49 0.09 36.79
CA THR A 328 -21.69 -0.62 37.18
C THR A 328 -22.04 -1.72 36.16
N SER A 329 -22.34 -2.92 36.67
CA SER A 329 -22.80 -4.07 35.90
C SER A 329 -24.08 -3.75 35.12
N ALA A 330 -24.11 -4.12 33.83
CA ALA A 330 -25.29 -4.07 33.00
C ALA A 330 -26.41 -4.94 33.61
N PHE A 331 -27.58 -4.33 33.85
CA PHE A 331 -28.79 -5.03 34.24
C PHE A 331 -29.32 -5.81 33.04
N ILE A 332 -29.21 -7.14 33.09
CA ILE A 332 -29.87 -8.05 32.15
C ILE A 332 -31.25 -8.37 32.73
N GLY A 333 -32.30 -7.84 32.10
CA GLY A 333 -33.69 -8.19 32.38
C GLY A 333 -34.02 -9.56 31.81
N LEU A 334 -33.88 -10.61 32.62
CA LEU A 334 -34.47 -11.92 32.34
C LEU A 334 -35.91 -11.95 32.86
N GLY A 335 -36.85 -12.22 31.96
CA GLY A 335 -38.26 -12.37 32.26
C GLY A 335 -38.53 -13.51 33.24
N GLY A 336 -39.40 -13.23 34.21
CA GLY A 336 -39.95 -14.19 35.15
C GLY A 336 -41.46 -14.24 35.03
N VAL A 337 -41.96 -15.46 34.82
CA VAL A 337 -43.35 -15.89 34.79
C VAL A 337 -44.12 -15.46 36.05
N ARG A 338 -45.32 -14.91 35.86
CA ARG A 338 -46.55 -15.29 36.59
C ARG A 338 -47.79 -14.85 35.83
#